data_AF-A0AAE6STH5-F1
#
_entry.id   AF-A0AAE6STH5-F1
#
_cell.length_a   1.000
_cell.length_b   1.000
_cell.length_c   1.000
_cell.angle_alpha   90.00
_cell.angle_beta   90.00
_cell.angle_gamma   90.00
#
_symmetry.space_group_name_H-M   'P 1'
#
loop_
_entity.id
_entity.type
_entity.pdbx_description
1 polymer ?
#
loop_
_entity_poly.entity_id
_entity_poly.type
_entity_poly.pdbx_seq_one_letter_code
_entity_poly.pdbx_strand_id
1 'polypeptide(L)'
;MIPSDKGVRAIAMLEASKGVLALLVAIGLHAYAGINLSVLATQWVTHLHLNPASHYPSIFIAAIGSVSQSSLTLLALGAAAYTLVRFIEAYGLWHNMGWTQWFALFSGAIYLPFELYEMMSHFSLLSVIVLLINLVVVIYMYFVLFPRKAAI
;
A
#
# COMPACT_ATOMS: atom_id res chain seq x y z
N MET A 1 -18.62 -24.75 6.48
CA MET A 1 -17.23 -24.83 6.95
C MET A 1 -16.90 -23.52 7.62
N ILE A 2 -16.58 -23.51 8.91
CA ILE A 2 -16.07 -22.32 9.60
C ILE A 2 -14.64 -22.12 9.06
N PRO A 3 -14.32 -20.99 8.42
CA PRO A 3 -12.97 -20.75 7.90
C PRO A 3 -11.95 -20.85 9.03
N SER A 4 -10.83 -21.51 8.75
CA SER A 4 -9.80 -21.82 9.73
C SER A 4 -9.14 -20.55 10.27
N ASP A 5 -8.92 -20.47 11.60
CA ASP A 5 -8.11 -19.41 12.24
C ASP A 5 -6.77 -19.17 11.52
N LYS A 6 -6.23 -20.20 10.86
CA LYS A 6 -4.99 -20.11 10.09
C LYS A 6 -5.09 -19.14 8.90
N GLY A 7 -6.22 -19.08 8.20
CA GLY A 7 -6.36 -18.21 7.03
C GLY A 7 -6.53 -16.73 7.42
N VAL A 8 -7.25 -16.45 8.53
CA VAL A 8 -7.35 -15.09 9.06
C VAL A 8 -5.97 -14.59 9.52
N ARG A 9 -5.17 -15.46 10.17
CA ARG A 9 -3.79 -15.13 10.55
C ARG A 9 -2.87 -14.92 9.34
N ALA A 10 -3.04 -15.66 8.26
CA ALA A 10 -2.29 -15.43 7.03
C ALA A 10 -2.58 -14.06 6.42
N ILE A 11 -3.86 -13.65 6.39
CA ILE A 11 -4.26 -12.31 5.96
C ILE A 11 -3.69 -11.25 6.92
N ALA A 12 -3.73 -11.48 8.23
CA ALA A 12 -3.10 -10.58 9.19
C ALA A 12 -1.61 -10.36 8.90
N MET A 13 -0.86 -11.40 8.52
CA MET A 13 0.55 -11.28 8.11
C MET A 13 0.72 -10.48 6.81
N LEU A 14 -0.17 -10.68 5.83
CA LEU A 14 -0.16 -9.91 4.57
C LEU A 14 -0.43 -8.42 4.85
N GLU A 15 -1.44 -8.10 5.65
CA GLU A 15 -1.76 -6.72 6.02
C GLU A 15 -0.66 -6.08 6.87
N ALA A 16 -0.05 -6.83 7.79
CA ALA A 16 1.12 -6.36 8.53
C ALA A 16 2.30 -6.05 7.60
N SER A 17 2.52 -6.88 6.56
CA SER A 17 3.58 -6.65 5.57
C SER A 17 3.33 -5.35 4.78
N LYS A 18 2.07 -5.08 4.39
CA LYS A 18 1.68 -3.79 3.79
C LYS A 18 1.92 -2.63 4.75
N GLY A 19 1.62 -2.81 6.04
CA GLY A 19 1.92 -1.84 7.10
C GLY A 19 3.42 -1.54 7.22
N VAL A 20 4.27 -2.57 7.20
CA VAL A 20 5.74 -2.39 7.21
C VAL A 20 6.22 -1.64 5.97
N LEU A 21 5.71 -1.97 4.78
CA LEU A 21 6.05 -1.23 3.56
C LEU A 21 5.64 0.24 3.65
N ALA A 22 4.42 0.52 4.14
CA ALA A 22 3.96 1.88 4.36
C ALA A 22 4.81 2.63 5.40
N LEU A 23 5.27 1.95 6.45
CA LEU A 23 6.15 2.52 7.46
C LEU A 23 7.49 2.91 6.84
N LEU A 24 8.08 2.04 6.02
CA LEU A 24 9.33 2.33 5.32
C LEU A 24 9.17 3.56 4.40
N VAL A 25 8.04 3.68 3.71
CA VAL A 25 7.71 4.86 2.91
C VAL A 25 7.58 6.10 3.78
N ALA A 26 6.88 6.03 4.92
CA ALA A 26 6.72 7.16 5.84
C ALA A 26 8.07 7.64 6.40
N ILE A 27 8.93 6.71 6.81
CA ILE A 27 10.28 6.99 7.30
C ILE A 27 11.12 7.61 6.18
N GLY A 28 11.07 7.06 4.97
CA GLY A 28 11.75 7.61 3.80
C GLY A 28 11.31 9.05 3.53
N LEU A 29 10.01 9.29 3.42
CA LEU A 29 9.45 10.63 3.21
C LEU A 29 9.87 11.61 4.30
N HIS A 30 9.86 11.19 5.57
CA HIS A 30 10.28 12.03 6.69
C HIS A 30 11.79 12.34 6.66
N ALA A 31 12.62 11.34 6.36
CA ALA A 31 14.08 11.52 6.24
C ALA A 31 14.43 12.50 5.10
N TYR A 32 13.70 12.42 3.98
CA TYR A 32 13.93 13.31 2.84
C TYR A 32 13.25 14.66 2.97
N ALA A 33 12.23 14.80 3.81
CA ALA A 33 11.70 16.10 4.17
C ALA A 33 12.85 16.99 4.73
N GLY A 34 13.85 16.50 5.44
CA GLY A 34 14.95 17.40 5.88
C GLY A 34 15.84 17.98 4.76
N ILE A 35 15.78 17.43 3.54
CA ILE A 35 16.85 17.55 2.54
C ILE A 35 16.28 18.16 1.24
N ASN A 36 17.05 19.00 0.55
CA ASN A 36 16.68 19.46 -0.79
C ASN A 36 16.65 18.24 -1.74
N LEU A 37 15.49 17.63 -2.00
CA LEU A 37 15.35 16.44 -2.88
C LEU A 37 15.94 16.67 -4.28
N SER A 38 16.00 17.93 -4.73
CA SER A 38 16.66 18.34 -5.97
C SER A 38 18.16 18.00 -6.00
N VAL A 39 18.85 18.12 -4.86
CA VAL A 39 20.28 17.79 -4.74
C VAL A 39 20.49 16.28 -4.82
N LEU A 40 19.62 15.50 -4.18
CA LEU A 40 19.69 14.04 -4.22
C LEU A 40 19.39 13.51 -5.63
N ALA A 41 18.33 14.01 -6.27
CA ALA A 41 18.00 13.65 -7.65
C ALA A 41 19.17 13.96 -8.61
N THR A 42 19.85 15.09 -8.42
CA THR A 42 21.05 15.45 -9.18
C THR A 42 22.21 14.49 -8.91
N GLN A 43 22.41 14.05 -7.67
CA GLN A 43 23.45 13.06 -7.31
C GLN A 43 23.17 11.66 -7.89
N TRP A 44 21.92 11.19 -7.85
CA TRP A 44 21.55 9.89 -8.44
C TRP A 44 21.66 9.91 -9.97
N VAL A 45 21.20 10.99 -10.61
CA VAL A 45 21.32 11.17 -12.07
C VAL A 45 22.78 11.21 -12.50
N THR A 46 23.64 11.92 -11.78
CA THR A 46 25.08 11.95 -12.07
C THR A 46 25.78 10.63 -11.76
N HIS A 47 25.40 9.90 -10.69
CA HIS A 47 25.96 8.59 -10.37
C HIS A 47 25.59 7.51 -11.40
N LEU A 48 24.43 7.66 -12.04
CA LEU A 48 23.99 6.82 -13.17
C LEU A 48 24.60 7.25 -14.52
N HIS A 49 25.58 8.16 -14.53
CA HIS A 49 26.18 8.77 -15.73
C HIS A 49 25.17 9.41 -16.71
N LEU A 50 23.96 9.72 -16.24
CA LEU A 50 22.96 10.41 -17.02
C LEU A 50 23.27 11.90 -17.00
N ASN A 51 23.21 12.57 -18.16
CA ASN A 51 23.44 14.00 -18.23
C ASN A 51 22.27 14.76 -17.58
N PRO A 52 22.47 15.47 -16.45
CA PRO A 52 21.41 16.21 -15.76
C PRO A 52 20.80 17.32 -16.63
N ALA A 53 21.55 17.80 -17.62
CA ALA A 53 21.11 18.83 -18.57
C ALA A 53 20.32 18.26 -19.77
N SER A 54 20.07 16.94 -19.83
CA SER A 54 19.24 16.35 -20.88
C SER A 54 17.73 16.48 -20.55
N HIS A 55 16.88 16.42 -21.57
CA HIS A 55 15.46 16.79 -21.47
C HIS A 55 14.66 15.94 -20.45
N TYR A 56 14.89 14.63 -20.37
CA TYR A 56 14.13 13.76 -19.46
C TYR A 56 14.58 13.83 -17.99
N PRO A 57 15.89 13.79 -17.64
CA PRO A 57 16.35 13.95 -16.26
C PRO A 57 16.04 15.34 -15.67
N SER A 58 16.08 16.40 -16.49
CA SER A 58 15.75 17.75 -16.02
C SER A 58 14.27 17.92 -15.65
N ILE A 59 13.35 17.31 -16.39
CA ILE A 59 11.91 17.27 -16.03
C ILE A 59 11.71 16.50 -14.72
N PHE A 60 12.41 15.38 -14.54
CA PHE A 60 12.34 14.58 -13.31
C PHE A 60 12.87 15.36 -12.09
N ILE A 61 14.02 16.01 -12.22
CA ILE A 61 14.61 16.86 -11.16
C ILE A 61 13.70 18.05 -10.85
N ALA A 62 13.12 18.70 -11.86
CA ALA A 62 12.20 19.82 -11.68
C ALA A 62 10.88 19.38 -11.01
N ALA A 63 10.32 18.25 -11.41
CA ALA A 63 9.10 17.69 -10.81
C ALA A 63 9.33 17.37 -9.32
N ILE A 64 10.43 16.71 -8.99
CA ILE A 64 10.81 16.41 -7.60
C ILE A 64 11.11 17.69 -6.80
N GLY A 65 11.80 18.65 -7.41
CA GLY A 65 12.11 19.94 -6.79
C GLY A 65 10.89 20.85 -6.58
N SER A 66 9.80 20.63 -7.30
CA SER A 66 8.53 21.35 -7.14
C SER A 66 7.70 20.86 -5.95
N VAL A 67 8.03 19.68 -5.39
CA VAL A 67 7.36 19.14 -4.22
C VAL A 67 7.82 19.93 -3.00
N SER A 68 6.92 20.74 -2.45
CA SER A 68 7.25 21.56 -1.29
C SER A 68 7.57 20.70 -0.07
N GLN A 69 8.41 21.25 0.79
CA GLN A 69 8.77 20.66 2.07
C GLN A 69 7.56 20.33 2.95
N SER A 70 6.56 21.21 2.93
CA SER A 70 5.29 21.03 3.64
C SER A 70 4.51 19.84 3.08
N SER A 71 4.47 19.68 1.74
CA SER A 71 3.82 18.56 1.07
C SER A 71 4.45 17.22 1.44
N LEU A 72 5.78 17.14 1.50
CA LEU A 72 6.50 15.93 1.93
C LEU A 72 6.21 15.56 3.39
N THR A 73 6.17 16.57 4.26
CA THR A 73 5.81 16.37 5.68
C THR A 73 4.38 15.87 5.82
N LEU A 74 3.42 16.43 5.08
CA LEU A 74 2.04 15.97 5.06
C LEU A 74 1.91 14.55 4.51
N LEU A 75 2.63 14.22 3.44
CA LEU A 75 2.69 12.85 2.88
C LEU A 75 3.27 11.85 3.88
N ALA A 76 4.34 12.22 4.59
CA ALA A 76 4.94 11.39 5.63
C ALA A 76 3.96 11.13 6.78
N LEU A 77 3.25 12.18 7.24
CA LEU A 77 2.20 12.05 8.26
C LEU A 77 1.03 11.17 7.79
N GLY A 78 0.59 11.34 6.54
CA GLY A 78 -0.44 10.50 5.95
C GLY A 78 -0.03 9.02 5.86
N ALA A 79 1.20 8.75 5.42
CA ALA A 79 1.76 7.40 5.36
C ALA A 79 1.92 6.79 6.76
N ALA A 80 2.33 7.59 7.76
CA ALA A 80 2.42 7.14 9.15
C ALA A 80 1.04 6.82 9.75
N ALA A 81 0.03 7.66 9.50
CA ALA A 81 -1.34 7.40 9.93
C ALA A 81 -1.89 6.12 9.28
N TYR A 82 -1.68 5.95 7.97
CA TYR A 82 -2.08 4.74 7.24
C TYR A 82 -1.39 3.48 7.78
N THR A 83 -0.10 3.58 8.12
CA THR A 83 0.66 2.50 8.77
C THR A 83 0.01 2.06 10.07
N LEU A 84 -0.38 3.01 10.93
CA LEU A 84 -1.07 2.69 12.19
C LEU A 84 -2.38 1.95 11.95
N VAL A 85 -3.18 2.40 10.99
CA VAL A 85 -4.43 1.72 10.61
C VAL A 85 -4.16 0.28 10.18
N ARG A 86 -3.14 0.05 9.35
CA ARG A 86 -2.77 -1.30 8.89
C ARG A 86 -2.31 -2.21 10.03
N PHE A 87 -1.55 -1.69 11.00
CA PHE A 87 -1.17 -2.49 12.16
C PHE A 87 -2.35 -2.77 13.09
N ILE A 88 -3.28 -1.82 13.27
CA ILE A 88 -4.50 -2.04 14.04
C ILE A 88 -5.36 -3.13 13.39
N GLU A 89 -5.54 -3.08 12.08
CA GLU A 89 -6.26 -4.09 11.29
C GLU A 89 -5.60 -5.46 11.41
N ALA A 90 -4.29 -5.55 11.16
CA ALA A 90 -3.54 -6.80 11.28
C ALA A 90 -3.60 -7.38 12.71
N TYR A 91 -3.46 -6.53 13.73
CA TYR A 91 -3.57 -6.95 15.13
C TYR A 91 -4.97 -7.48 15.45
N GLY A 92 -6.02 -6.80 15.00
CA GLY A 92 -7.39 -7.24 15.26
C GLY A 92 -7.72 -8.54 14.51
N LEU A 93 -7.27 -8.69 13.26
CA LEU A 93 -7.41 -9.94 12.51
C LEU A 93 -6.70 -11.10 13.23
N TRP A 94 -5.49 -10.86 13.74
CA TRP A 94 -4.74 -11.87 14.51
C TRP A 94 -5.49 -12.34 15.76
N HIS A 95 -6.23 -11.44 16.41
CA HIS A 95 -7.03 -11.72 17.60
C HIS A 95 -8.51 -12.02 17.28
N ASN A 96 -8.85 -12.26 16.00
CA ASN A 96 -10.22 -12.55 15.56
C ASN A 96 -11.26 -11.50 15.99
N MET A 97 -10.88 -10.21 16.01
CA MET A 97 -11.81 -9.12 16.33
C MET A 97 -12.78 -8.87 15.18
N GLY A 98 -14.06 -9.14 15.37
CA GLY A 98 -15.07 -9.09 14.30
C GLY A 98 -15.16 -7.75 13.55
N TRP A 99 -14.97 -6.61 14.23
CA TRP A 99 -14.97 -5.30 13.58
C TRP A 99 -13.81 -5.12 12.59
N THR A 100 -12.63 -5.70 12.89
CA THR A 100 -11.49 -5.68 11.96
C THR A 100 -11.66 -6.60 10.77
N GLN A 101 -12.43 -7.68 10.92
CA GLN A 101 -12.78 -8.55 9.81
C GLN A 101 -13.67 -7.81 8.80
N TRP A 102 -14.66 -7.06 9.28
CA TRP A 102 -15.46 -6.15 8.44
C TRP A 102 -14.59 -5.08 7.79
N PHE A 103 -13.70 -4.46 8.56
CA PHE A 103 -12.79 -3.46 8.04
C PHE A 103 -11.91 -4.01 6.91
N ALA A 104 -11.35 -5.22 7.06
CA ALA A 104 -10.56 -5.90 6.03
C ALA A 104 -11.33 -6.23 4.76
N LEU A 105 -12.61 -6.62 4.90
CA LEU A 105 -13.47 -6.83 3.75
C LEU A 105 -13.68 -5.53 2.96
N PHE A 106 -14.05 -4.44 3.64
CA PHE A 106 -14.30 -3.16 2.99
C PHE A 106 -13.04 -2.53 2.42
N SER A 107 -11.95 -2.54 3.20
CA SER A 107 -10.66 -1.99 2.79
C SER A 107 -10.16 -2.71 1.54
N GLY A 108 -10.19 -4.04 1.52
CA GLY A 108 -9.85 -4.86 0.35
C GLY A 108 -10.75 -4.61 -0.86
N ALA A 109 -12.07 -4.51 -0.65
CA ALA A 109 -13.04 -4.34 -1.74
C ALA A 109 -12.91 -2.98 -2.44
N ILE A 110 -12.49 -1.94 -1.71
CA ILE A 110 -12.24 -0.61 -2.29
C ILE A 110 -11.12 -0.64 -3.33
N TYR A 111 -10.13 -1.55 -3.22
CA TYR A 111 -9.03 -1.62 -4.20
C TYR A 111 -9.46 -2.20 -5.55
N LEU A 112 -10.44 -3.12 -5.57
CA LEU A 112 -10.79 -3.88 -6.78
C LEU A 112 -11.21 -3.00 -7.97
N PRO A 113 -12.06 -1.95 -7.84
CA PRO A 113 -12.41 -1.09 -8.98
C PRO A 113 -11.20 -0.36 -9.57
N PHE A 114 -10.28 0.10 -8.73
CA PHE A 114 -9.08 0.80 -9.18
C PHE A 114 -8.12 -0.16 -9.89
N GLU A 115 -7.92 -1.35 -9.34
CA GLU A 115 -7.06 -2.38 -9.93
C GLU A 115 -7.61 -2.91 -11.25
N LEU A 116 -8.94 -3.08 -11.36
CA LEU A 116 -9.59 -3.43 -12.62
C LEU A 116 -9.42 -2.32 -13.67
N TYR A 117 -9.59 -1.06 -13.28
CA TYR A 117 -9.36 0.07 -14.18
C TYR A 117 -7.91 0.15 -14.65
N GLU A 118 -6.95 -0.05 -13.75
CA GLU A 118 -5.53 -0.09 -14.07
C GLU A 118 -5.21 -1.25 -15.02
N MET A 119 -5.71 -2.46 -14.74
CA MET A 119 -5.52 -3.63 -15.61
C MET A 119 -6.11 -3.42 -17.02
N MET A 120 -7.26 -2.74 -17.13
CA MET A 120 -7.90 -2.43 -18.42
C MET A 120 -7.17 -1.33 -19.20
N SER A 121 -6.58 -0.35 -18.51
CA SER A 121 -5.87 0.76 -19.17
C SER A 121 -4.42 0.44 -19.47
N HIS A 122 -3.74 -0.30 -18.58
CA HIS A 122 -2.32 -0.63 -18.67
C HIS A 122 -2.10 -2.06 -18.15
N PHE A 123 -1.98 -3.01 -19.08
CA PHE A 123 -1.73 -4.39 -18.69
C PHE A 123 -0.32 -4.53 -18.10
N SER A 124 -0.23 -4.77 -16.79
CA SER A 124 1.02 -5.03 -16.08
C SER A 124 0.92 -6.31 -15.26
N LEU A 125 1.97 -7.12 -15.28
CA LEU A 125 2.02 -8.38 -14.53
C LEU A 125 1.90 -8.14 -13.01
N LEU A 126 2.43 -7.01 -12.53
CA LEU A 126 2.31 -6.60 -11.13
C LEU A 126 0.86 -6.28 -10.78
N SER A 127 0.14 -5.52 -11.62
CA SER A 127 -1.28 -5.19 -11.41
C SER A 127 -2.14 -6.45 -11.36
N VAL A 128 -1.87 -7.44 -12.22
CA VAL A 128 -2.58 -8.74 -12.18
C VAL A 128 -2.33 -9.48 -10.87
N ILE A 129 -1.08 -9.54 -10.40
CA ILE A 129 -0.75 -10.21 -9.13
C ILE A 129 -1.45 -9.52 -7.96
N VAL A 130 -1.38 -8.19 -7.90
CA VAL A 130 -2.00 -7.41 -6.82
C VAL A 130 -3.52 -7.59 -6.81
N LEU A 131 -4.17 -7.52 -7.98
CA LEU A 131 -5.60 -7.77 -8.13
C LEU A 131 -5.99 -9.16 -7.63
N LEU A 132 -5.24 -10.20 -8.00
CA LEU A 132 -5.51 -11.57 -7.54
C LEU A 132 -5.38 -11.70 -6.02
N ILE A 133 -4.35 -11.08 -5.41
CA ILE A 133 -4.16 -11.10 -3.97
C ILE A 133 -5.35 -10.44 -3.26
N ASN A 134 -5.73 -9.21 -3.67
CA ASN A 134 -6.85 -8.51 -3.04
C ASN A 134 -8.19 -9.22 -3.27
N LEU A 135 -8.39 -9.82 -4.45
CA LEU A 135 -9.58 -10.62 -4.73
C LEU A 135 -9.68 -11.83 -3.79
N VAL A 136 -8.57 -12.56 -3.58
CA VAL A 136 -8.54 -13.69 -2.64
C VAL A 136 -8.83 -13.23 -1.20
N VAL A 137 -8.25 -12.12 -0.77
CA VAL A 137 -8.50 -11.55 0.58
C VAL A 137 -9.98 -11.20 0.74
N VAL A 138 -10.57 -10.48 -0.21
CA VAL A 138 -11.99 -10.06 -0.16
C VAL A 138 -12.92 -11.27 -0.13
N ILE A 139 -12.72 -12.24 -1.04
CA ILE A 139 -13.55 -13.46 -1.08
C ILE A 139 -13.42 -14.24 0.22
N TYR A 140 -12.20 -14.41 0.73
CA TYR A 140 -11.98 -15.12 1.99
C TYR A 140 -12.67 -14.41 3.16
N MET A 141 -12.50 -13.09 3.28
CA MET A 141 -13.13 -12.32 4.35
C MET A 141 -14.65 -12.34 4.26
N TYR A 142 -15.22 -12.33 3.05
CA TYR A 142 -16.64 -12.50 2.83
C TYR A 142 -17.13 -13.85 3.40
N PHE A 143 -16.43 -14.95 3.15
CA PHE A 143 -16.82 -16.25 3.70
C PHE A 143 -16.63 -16.34 5.22
N VAL A 144 -15.66 -15.62 5.79
CA VAL A 144 -15.48 -15.51 7.25
C VAL A 144 -16.66 -14.79 7.90
N LEU A 145 -17.13 -13.69 7.30
CA LEU A 145 -18.21 -12.88 7.85
C LEU A 145 -19.61 -13.45 7.58
N PHE A 146 -19.78 -14.15 6.45
CA PHE A 146 -21.04 -14.76 6.04
C PHE A 146 -20.90 -16.28 5.93
N PRO A 147 -20.66 -16.99 7.05
CA PRO A 147 -20.65 -18.44 7.03
C PRO A 147 -22.04 -18.91 6.58
N ARG A 148 -22.10 -19.60 5.43
CA ARG A 148 -23.33 -20.28 5.00
C ARG A 148 -23.75 -21.21 6.13
N LYS A 149 -24.83 -20.86 6.83
CA LYS A 149 -25.55 -21.83 7.67
C LYS A 149 -26.00 -22.92 6.71
N ALA A 150 -25.46 -24.13 6.87
CA ALA A 150 -26.06 -25.29 6.22
C ALA A 150 -27.51 -25.32 6.69
N ALA A 151 -28.46 -25.18 5.76
CA ALA A 151 -29.86 -25.43 6.06
C ALA A 151 -29.94 -26.86 6.61
N ILE A 152 -30.38 -26.99 7.86
CA ILE A 152 -30.78 -28.25 8.49
C ILE A 152 -32.30 -28.30 8.38
#